data_AF-A0A3N5J6T4-F1
#
_entry.id   AF-A0A3N5J6T4-F1
#
_cell.length_a   1.000
_cell.length_b   1.000
_cell.length_c   1.000
_cell.angle_alpha   90.00
_cell.angle_beta   90.00
_cell.angle_gamma   90.00
#
_symmetry.space_group_name_H-M   'P 1'
#
loop_
_entity.id
_entity.type
_entity.pdbx_description
1 polymer ?
#
loop_
_entity_poly.entity_id
_entity_poly.type
_entity_poly.pdbx_seq_one_letter_code
_entity_poly.pdbx_strand_id
1 'polypeptide(L)'
;EKPKRPKSDLAVIGVYMYDAQVYDIIQNLRPSQRGELEITDVNNAYLRMGKLSAEVIEGWWTDAGTFPSLYRASRLVAEKVDPKLKDHWL
;
A
#
# COMPACT_ATOMS: atom_id res chain seq x y z
N GLU A 1 6.19 8.93 5.81
CA GLU A 1 6.09 8.68 4.35
C GLU A 1 7.48 8.75 3.73
N LYS A 2 7.83 7.81 2.85
CA LYS A 2 9.07 7.80 2.02
C LYS A 2 10.35 8.29 2.74
N PRO A 3 10.80 7.63 3.83
CA PRO A 3 12.00 8.05 4.56
C PRO A 3 13.28 7.83 3.72
N LYS A 4 14.22 8.78 3.76
CA LYS A 4 15.55 8.63 3.12
C LYS A 4 16.36 7.44 3.67
N ARG A 5 16.10 7.07 4.92
CA ARG A 5 16.68 5.90 5.60
C ARG A 5 15.54 5.09 6.21
N PRO A 6 15.03 4.06 5.50
CA PRO A 6 13.98 3.18 6.02
C PRO A 6 14.42 2.49 7.31
N LYS A 7 13.48 2.29 8.24
CA LYS A 7 13.73 1.57 9.50
C LYS A 7 13.66 0.05 9.33
N SER A 8 13.14 -0.43 8.20
CA SER A 8 12.91 -1.83 7.85
C SER A 8 12.64 -1.95 6.35
N ASP A 9 12.65 -3.17 5.82
CA ASP A 9 12.29 -3.48 4.43
C ASP A 9 10.77 -3.68 4.20
N LEU A 10 9.95 -3.35 5.19
CA LEU A 10 8.50 -3.40 5.10
C LEU A 10 7.95 -2.10 4.50
N ALA A 11 6.98 -2.24 3.58
CA ALA A 11 6.19 -1.14 3.05
C ALA A 11 4.73 -1.27 3.50
N VAL A 12 4.10 -0.14 3.80
CA VAL A 12 2.65 -0.09 4.02
C VAL A 12 1.98 -0.16 2.65
N ILE A 13 1.18 -1.20 2.44
CA ILE A 13 0.45 -1.39 1.18
C ILE A 13 -0.85 -0.58 1.16
N GLY A 14 -1.47 -0.45 -0.02
CA GLY A 14 -2.70 0.32 -0.23
C GLY A 14 -3.99 -0.30 0.34
N VAL A 15 -3.95 -0.94 1.50
CA VAL A 15 -5.10 -1.57 2.17
C VAL A 15 -5.20 -1.02 3.58
N TYR A 16 -6.32 -0.36 3.90
CA TYR A 16 -6.53 0.29 5.18
C TYR A 16 -7.97 0.06 5.65
N MET A 17 -8.13 -0.14 6.95
CA MET A 17 -9.43 -0.29 7.60
C MET A 17 -9.48 0.71 8.75
N TYR A 18 -10.50 1.57 8.76
CA TYR A 18 -10.68 2.58 9.80
C TYR A 18 -12.12 2.56 10.33
N ASP A 19 -12.28 2.91 11.60
CA ASP A 19 -13.56 3.27 12.15
C ASP A 19 -13.96 4.70 11.74
N ALA A 20 -15.15 5.15 12.16
CA ALA A 20 -15.66 6.47 11.80
C ALA A 20 -14.80 7.65 12.31
N GLN A 21 -13.88 7.45 13.26
CA GLN A 21 -13.02 8.52 13.76
C GLN A 21 -12.08 9.07 12.67
N VAL A 22 -11.88 8.32 11.58
CA VAL A 22 -11.07 8.75 10.44
C VAL A 22 -11.58 10.05 9.84
N TYR A 23 -12.90 10.30 9.86
CA TYR A 23 -13.48 11.52 9.31
C TYR A 23 -13.06 12.78 10.08
N ASP A 24 -12.93 12.68 11.41
CA ASP A 24 -12.42 13.78 12.23
C ASP A 24 -10.92 13.99 12.01
N ILE A 25 -10.16 12.89 11.84
CA ILE A 25 -8.72 12.95 11.61
C ILE A 25 -8.43 13.63 10.27
N ILE A 26 -9.08 13.21 9.17
CA ILE A 26 -8.81 13.77 7.83
C ILE A 26 -9.15 15.26 7.73
N GLN A 27 -10.18 15.73 8.45
CA GLN A 27 -10.56 17.15 8.48
C GLN A 27 -9.49 18.05 9.09
N ASN A 28 -8.64 17.48 9.95
CA ASN A 28 -7.60 18.21 10.67
C ASN A 28 -6.19 17.99 10.09
N LEU A 29 -6.05 17.24 8.99
CA LEU A 29 -4.76 17.05 8.34
C LEU A 29 -4.26 18.34 7.70
N ARG A 30 -2.93 18.47 7.65
CA ARG A 30 -2.25 19.56 6.97
C ARG A 30 -1.51 19.01 5.75
N PRO A 31 -1.45 19.76 4.64
CA PRO A 31 -0.65 19.34 3.49
C PRO A 31 0.81 19.08 3.89
N SER A 32 1.38 18.01 3.32
CA SER A 32 2.79 17.68 3.47
C SER A 32 3.69 18.67 2.71
N GLN A 33 5.00 18.46 2.76
CA GLN A 33 5.94 19.23 1.92
C GLN A 33 5.67 19.09 0.41
N ARG A 34 4.89 18.07 0.00
CA ARG A 34 4.46 17.84 -1.38
C ARG A 34 3.11 18.49 -1.71
N GLY A 35 2.45 19.14 -0.74
CA GLY A 35 1.12 19.69 -0.90
C GLY A 35 -0.02 18.66 -0.85
N GLU A 36 0.27 17.42 -0.45
CA GLU A 36 -0.70 16.32 -0.38
C GLU A 36 -1.18 16.08 1.06
N LEU A 37 -2.44 15.63 1.22
CA LEU A 37 -2.90 15.05 2.48
C LEU A 37 -2.50 13.57 2.50
N GLU A 38 -1.54 13.23 3.36
CA GLU A 38 -0.88 11.92 3.33
C GLU A 38 -1.65 10.90 4.18
N ILE A 39 -1.92 9.72 3.62
CA ILE A 39 -2.50 8.59 4.38
C ILE A 39 -1.62 8.19 5.56
N THR A 40 -0.31 8.38 5.46
CA THR A 40 0.63 8.13 6.55
C THR A 40 0.37 9.03 7.77
N ASP A 41 -0.18 10.23 7.58
CA ASP A 41 -0.54 11.10 8.71
C ASP A 41 -1.80 10.61 9.44
N VAL A 42 -2.75 10.00 8.71
CA VAL A 42 -3.89 9.28 9.32
C VAL A 42 -3.39 8.10 10.16
N ASN A 43 -2.53 7.25 9.58
CA ASN A 43 -1.92 6.12 10.30
C ASN A 43 -1.19 6.57 11.56
N ASN A 44 -0.43 7.66 11.48
CA ASN A 44 0.28 8.23 12.62
C ASN A 44 -0.68 8.78 13.70
N ALA A 45 -1.86 9.27 13.33
CA ALA A 45 -2.88 9.69 14.30
C ALA A 45 -3.41 8.49 15.10
N TYR A 46 -3.80 7.40 14.42
CA TYR A 46 -4.20 6.15 15.08
C TYR A 46 -3.08 5.55 15.92
N LEU A 47 -1.82 5.63 15.46
CA LEU A 47 -0.65 5.19 16.24
C LEU A 47 -0.51 5.98 17.54
N ARG A 48 -0.61 7.32 17.50
CA ARG A 48 -0.56 8.17 18.70
C ARG A 48 -1.71 7.90 19.66
N MET A 49 -2.87 7.49 19.15
CA MET A 49 -4.04 7.10 19.94
C MET A 49 -3.92 5.69 20.54
N GLY A 50 -2.88 4.92 20.18
CA GLY A 50 -2.75 3.50 20.57
C GLY A 50 -3.80 2.60 19.92
N LYS A 51 -4.40 3.02 18.81
CA LYS A 51 -5.49 2.31 18.10
C LYS A 51 -5.06 1.73 16.75
N LEU A 52 -3.77 1.80 16.42
CA LEU A 52 -3.24 1.21 15.20
C LEU A 52 -2.82 -0.25 15.46
N SER A 53 -3.38 -1.17 14.70
CA SER A 53 -2.84 -2.52 14.50
C SER A 53 -2.36 -2.66 13.06
N ALA A 54 -1.37 -3.53 12.85
CA ALA A 54 -0.88 -3.88 11.52
C ALA A 54 -0.58 -5.38 11.46
N GLU A 55 -0.73 -5.95 10.27
CA GLU A 55 -0.39 -7.35 9.99
C GLU A 55 0.55 -7.39 8.79
N VAL A 56 1.57 -8.25 8.87
CA VAL A 56 2.47 -8.50 7.74
C VAL A 56 1.82 -9.55 6.86
N ILE A 57 1.50 -9.17 5.63
CA ILE A 57 0.94 -10.09 4.64
C ILE A 57 2.10 -10.76 3.91
N GLU A 58 2.13 -12.09 3.98
CA GLU A 58 3.05 -12.90 3.17
C GLU A 58 2.49 -13.14 1.76
N GLY A 59 3.39 -13.35 0.80
CA GLY A 59 3.04 -13.56 -0.60
C GLY A 59 3.42 -12.38 -1.49
N TRP A 60 2.74 -12.25 -2.64
CA TRP A 60 3.10 -11.28 -3.67
C TRP A 60 2.18 -10.06 -3.61
N TRP A 61 2.78 -8.91 -3.38
CA TRP A 61 2.18 -7.60 -3.63
C TRP A 61 2.97 -6.92 -4.74
N THR A 62 2.26 -6.33 -5.71
CA THR A 62 2.86 -5.53 -6.78
C THR A 62 2.02 -4.29 -6.98
N ASP A 63 2.68 -3.18 -7.26
CA ASP A 63 2.01 -2.02 -7.82
C ASP A 63 1.83 -2.19 -9.34
N ALA A 64 1.07 -1.28 -9.93
CA ALA A 64 0.86 -1.18 -11.38
C ALA A 64 1.05 0.27 -11.84
N GLY A 65 1.93 1.04 -11.17
CA GLY A 65 2.12 2.47 -11.41
C GLY A 65 2.93 2.81 -12.67
N THR A 66 3.59 1.82 -13.28
CA THR A 66 4.41 1.95 -14.50
C THR A 66 4.06 0.87 -15.53
N PHE A 67 4.33 1.09 -16.82
CA PHE A 67 4.09 0.07 -17.86
C PHE A 67 4.74 -1.29 -17.55
N PRO A 68 6.02 -1.37 -17.10
CA PRO A 68 6.61 -2.65 -16.71
C PRO A 68 5.90 -3.30 -15.50
N SER A 69 5.58 -2.52 -14.46
CA SER A 69 4.87 -3.05 -13.28
C SER A 69 3.47 -3.55 -13.62
N LEU A 70 2.75 -2.87 -14.51
CA LEU A 70 1.43 -3.28 -14.98
C LEU A 70 1.51 -4.59 -15.78
N TYR A 71 2.44 -4.72 -16.72
CA TYR A 71 2.65 -5.96 -17.47
C TYR A 71 2.96 -7.14 -16.54
N ARG A 72 3.84 -6.91 -15.54
CA ARG A 72 4.16 -7.91 -14.52
C ARG A 72 2.92 -8.32 -13.72
N ALA A 73 2.13 -7.36 -13.24
CA ALA A 73 0.91 -7.62 -12.48
C ALA A 73 -0.09 -8.46 -13.29
N SER A 74 -0.32 -8.10 -14.56
CA SER A 74 -1.20 -8.85 -15.47
C SER A 74 -0.72 -10.29 -15.69
N ARG A 75 0.59 -10.48 -15.91
CA ARG A 75 1.16 -11.83 -16.05
C ARG A 75 0.98 -12.69 -14.82
N LEU A 76 1.23 -12.13 -13.64
CA LEU A 76 1.07 -12.87 -12.37
C LEU A 76 -0.36 -13.38 -12.18
N VAL A 77 -1.37 -12.57 -12.53
CA VAL A 77 -2.77 -12.99 -12.46
C VAL A 77 -3.08 -14.06 -13.51
N ALA A 78 -2.66 -13.85 -14.76
CA ALA A 78 -2.90 -14.79 -15.85
C ALA A 78 -2.30 -16.18 -15.55
N GLU A 79 -1.04 -16.23 -15.11
CA GLU A 79 -0.35 -17.48 -14.75
C GLU A 79 -0.96 -18.17 -13.52
N LYS A 80 -1.56 -17.40 -12.60
CA LYS A 80 -2.25 -17.97 -11.42
C LYS A 80 -3.62 -18.54 -11.77
N VAL A 81 -4.34 -17.92 -12.70
CA VAL A 81 -5.69 -18.33 -13.13
C VAL A 81 -5.63 -19.47 -14.14
N ASP A 82 -4.68 -19.45 -15.07
CA ASP A 82 -4.41 -20.53 -16.00
C ASP A 82 -2.92 -20.90 -16.02
N PRO A 83 -2.50 -21.87 -15.19
CA PRO A 83 -1.10 -22.29 -15.08
C PRO A 83 -0.51 -22.80 -16.41
N LYS A 84 -1.34 -23.22 -17.37
CA LYS A 84 -0.87 -23.75 -18.67
C LYS A 84 -0.33 -22.66 -19.58
N LEU A 85 -0.62 -21.39 -19.30
CA LEU A 85 -0.04 -20.24 -20.01
C LEU A 85 1.48 -20.11 -19.79
N LYS A 86 2.06 -20.79 -18.79
CA LYS A 86 3.51 -20.84 -18.63
C LYS A 86 4.22 -21.67 -19.70
N ASP A 87 3.52 -22.62 -20.30
CA ASP A 87 4.12 -23.65 -21.16
C ASP A 87 3.85 -23.44 -22.66
N HIS A 88 2.97 -22.48 -23.01
CA HIS A 88 2.61 -22.20 -24.39
C HIS A 88 2.71 -20.70 -24.71
N TRP A 89 3.86 -20.32 -25.29
CA TRP A 89 4.14 -19.05 -25.98
C TRP A 89 4.28 -17.76 -25.14
N LEU A 90 5.25 -17.77 -24.23
CA LEU A 90 6.16 -16.64 -23.96
C LEU A 90 7.62 -17.14 -23.94
#